data_AF-A0AAV6J3W3-F1
#
_entry.id   AF-A0AAV6J3W3-F1
#
_cell.length_a   1.000
_cell.length_b   1.000
_cell.length_c   1.000
_cell.angle_alpha   90.00
_cell.angle_beta   90.00
_cell.angle_gamma   90.00
#
_symmetry.space_group_name_H-M   'P 1'
#
loop_
_entity.id
_entity.type
_entity.pdbx_description
1 polymer ?
#
loop_
_entity_poly.entity_id
_entity_poly.type
_entity_poly.pdbx_seq_one_letter_code
_entity_poly.pdbx_strand_id
1 'polypeptide(L)'
;MSGFMKGDVHEWLMVRSDLLKELDTHLDLYEQVVRGTQRARELLHILSWYESPAPQEYWMTMLDMGHIIASAYNCVLVHLSNIQCLTFVPLRSKPLPSMKRKVIAIGFVDGGYFVQVFLKSGSPMPPIAYNWKRHRLSIGKNWDAAHVAAIQKFNEIIGVDIATKEVIHVN
;
A
#
# COMPACT_ATOMS: atom_id res chain seq x y z
N MET A 1 -6.58 5.36 -10.63
CA MET A 1 -7.13 5.21 -9.25
C MET A 1 -8.57 5.74 -9.10
N SER A 2 -9.37 5.85 -10.16
CA SER A 2 -10.74 6.38 -10.10
C SER A 2 -11.77 5.45 -9.42
N GLY A 3 -11.40 4.21 -9.09
CA GLY A 3 -12.31 3.19 -8.56
C GLY A 3 -12.33 3.04 -7.03
N PHE A 4 -11.71 3.95 -6.28
CA PHE A 4 -11.53 3.76 -4.85
C PHE A 4 -12.77 4.04 -4.00
N MET A 5 -13.63 4.96 -4.45
CA MET A 5 -14.76 5.47 -3.68
C MET A 5 -15.82 5.99 -4.67
N LYS A 6 -17.07 6.07 -4.25
CA LYS A 6 -18.21 6.41 -5.10
C LYS A 6 -18.12 7.85 -5.62
N GLY A 7 -17.52 8.03 -6.80
CA GLY A 7 -18.01 8.95 -7.82
C GLY A 7 -18.08 10.45 -7.49
N ASP A 8 -17.25 10.98 -6.60
CA ASP A 8 -17.07 12.44 -6.44
C ASP A 8 -15.59 12.84 -6.61
N VAL A 9 -15.36 13.91 -7.38
CA VAL A 9 -14.05 14.53 -7.61
C VAL A 9 -13.38 14.89 -6.29
N HIS A 10 -14.17 15.17 -5.25
CA HIS A 10 -13.67 15.50 -3.92
C HIS A 10 -12.92 14.34 -3.24
N GLU A 11 -13.33 13.08 -3.44
CA GLU A 11 -12.77 11.96 -2.68
C GLU A 11 -11.34 11.60 -3.12
N TRP A 12 -11.04 11.62 -4.41
CA TRP A 12 -9.69 11.30 -4.89
C TRP A 12 -8.69 12.43 -4.55
N LEU A 13 -9.15 13.68 -4.56
CA LEU A 13 -8.37 14.84 -4.14
C LEU A 13 -8.01 14.75 -2.67
N MET A 14 -8.97 14.35 -1.82
CA MET A 14 -8.72 14.09 -0.41
C MET A 14 -7.67 13.00 -0.21
N VAL A 15 -7.77 11.89 -0.95
CA VAL A 15 -6.76 10.81 -0.86
C VAL A 15 -5.37 11.34 -1.16
N ARG A 16 -5.19 12.11 -2.24
CA ARG A 16 -3.87 12.67 -2.55
C ARG A 16 -3.38 13.65 -1.50
N SER A 17 -4.26 14.50 -0.98
CA SER A 17 -3.92 15.42 0.10
C SER A 17 -3.48 14.68 1.37
N ASP A 18 -4.17 13.60 1.75
CA ASP A 18 -3.83 12.80 2.92
C ASP A 18 -2.48 12.09 2.74
N LEU A 19 -2.25 11.49 1.57
CA LEU A 19 -1.00 10.83 1.26
C LEU A 19 0.17 11.81 1.18
N LEU A 20 -0.04 12.98 0.57
CA LEU A 20 0.96 14.03 0.49
C LEU A 20 1.34 14.49 1.89
N LYS A 21 0.35 14.73 2.75
CA LYS A 21 0.56 15.12 4.15
C LYS A 21 1.32 14.04 4.93
N GLU A 22 0.92 12.78 4.81
CA GLU A 22 1.60 11.67 5.50
C GLU A 22 3.07 11.55 5.06
N LEU A 23 3.33 11.63 3.76
CA LEU A 23 4.67 11.55 3.18
C LEU A 23 5.53 12.74 3.62
N ASP A 24 5.03 13.97 3.46
CA ASP A 24 5.76 15.20 3.80
C ASP A 24 6.08 15.27 5.31
N THR A 25 5.12 14.92 6.16
CA THR A 25 5.30 14.97 7.62
C THR A 25 6.36 13.98 8.12
N HIS A 26 6.59 12.87 7.41
CA HIS A 26 7.51 11.80 7.84
C HIS A 26 8.51 11.44 6.73
N LEU A 27 8.97 12.46 6.02
CA LEU A 27 9.78 12.29 4.81
C LEU A 27 11.03 11.46 5.10
N ASP A 28 11.73 11.73 6.20
CA ASP A 28 12.93 11.03 6.65
C ASP A 28 12.75 9.51 6.78
N LEU A 29 11.57 9.06 7.23
CA LEU A 29 11.22 7.64 7.28
C LEU A 29 10.96 7.10 5.87
N TYR A 30 10.15 7.82 5.08
CA TYR A 30 9.79 7.35 3.75
C TYR A 30 10.96 7.33 2.79
N GLU A 31 11.96 8.20 2.93
CA GLU A 31 13.22 8.14 2.17
C GLU A 31 13.94 6.80 2.35
N GLN A 32 13.80 6.15 3.50
CA GLN A 32 14.40 4.85 3.77
C GLN A 32 13.54 3.69 3.25
N VAL A 33 12.21 3.86 3.29
CA VAL A 33 11.23 2.84 2.85
C VAL A 33 11.15 2.77 1.33
N VAL A 34 11.13 3.94 0.69
CA VAL A 34 11.16 4.09 -0.76
C VAL A 34 12.62 4.08 -1.23
N ARG A 35 12.83 4.16 -2.54
CA ARG A 35 14.16 4.03 -3.17
C ARG A 35 15.04 5.29 -2.98
N GLY A 36 15.08 5.86 -1.77
CA GLY A 36 15.91 7.02 -1.41
C GLY A 36 15.22 8.38 -1.54
N THR A 37 15.95 9.41 -1.13
CA THR A 37 15.54 10.83 -1.12
C THR A 37 14.99 11.32 -2.46
N GLN A 38 15.66 10.99 -3.57
CA GLN A 38 15.21 11.40 -4.89
C GLN A 38 13.82 10.84 -5.22
N ARG A 39 13.61 9.54 -4.94
CA ARG A 39 12.32 8.90 -5.14
C ARG A 39 11.25 9.49 -4.23
N ALA A 40 11.56 9.78 -2.97
CA ALA A 40 10.60 10.41 -2.06
C ALA A 40 10.11 11.78 -2.58
N ARG A 41 11.01 12.60 -3.15
CA ARG A 41 10.65 13.89 -3.77
C ARG A 41 9.80 13.72 -5.03
N GLU A 42 10.10 12.73 -5.86
CA GLU A 42 9.24 12.39 -6.99
C GLU A 42 7.83 12.00 -6.54
N LEU A 43 7.70 11.26 -5.44
CA LEU A 43 6.39 10.91 -4.89
C LEU A 43 5.63 12.13 -4.37
N LEU A 44 6.31 13.10 -3.72
CA LEU A 44 5.70 14.39 -3.38
C LEU A 44 5.16 15.10 -4.64
N HIS A 45 5.93 15.10 -5.73
CA HIS A 45 5.49 15.67 -7.00
C HIS A 45 4.29 14.92 -7.60
N ILE A 46 4.35 13.59 -7.66
CA ILE A 46 3.26 12.72 -8.13
C ILE A 46 1.96 12.98 -7.35
N LEU A 47 2.05 13.18 -6.04
CA LEU A 47 0.89 13.43 -5.18
C LEU A 47 0.34 14.86 -5.34
N SER A 48 1.17 15.82 -5.76
CA SER A 48 0.83 17.23 -5.93
C SER A 48 0.10 17.55 -7.25
N TRP A 49 -0.89 16.73 -7.62
CA TRP A 49 -1.74 16.96 -8.79
C TRP A 49 -3.22 16.90 -8.40
N TYR A 50 -3.97 17.93 -8.76
CA TYR A 50 -5.33 18.17 -8.26
C TYR A 50 -6.38 18.35 -9.39
N GLU A 51 -6.03 17.99 -10.62
CA GLU A 51 -6.95 18.04 -11.76
C GLU A 51 -7.28 16.66 -12.31
N SER A 52 -8.41 16.53 -13.01
CA SER A 52 -8.84 15.26 -13.63
C SER A 52 -9.03 15.43 -15.13
N PRO A 53 -8.53 14.49 -15.97
CA PRO A 53 -7.74 13.33 -15.60
C PRO A 53 -6.29 13.71 -15.23
N ALA A 54 -5.66 12.92 -14.36
CA ALA A 54 -4.24 13.09 -14.07
C ALA A 54 -3.37 12.54 -15.22
N PRO A 55 -2.38 13.31 -15.73
CA PRO A 55 -1.39 12.81 -16.68
C PRO A 55 -0.61 11.63 -16.09
N GLN A 56 -0.03 10.80 -16.97
CA GLN A 56 0.64 9.56 -16.59
C GLN A 56 1.80 9.77 -15.61
N GLU A 57 2.54 10.87 -15.71
CA GLU A 57 3.62 11.23 -14.78
C GLU A 57 3.14 11.46 -13.34
N TYR A 58 1.83 11.68 -13.14
CA TYR A 58 1.18 11.80 -11.84
C TYR A 58 0.42 10.53 -11.43
N TRP A 59 0.61 9.41 -12.14
CA TRP A 59 0.00 8.15 -11.72
C TRP A 59 0.77 7.56 -10.55
N MET A 60 0.06 7.13 -9.53
CA MET A 60 0.68 6.44 -8.40
C MET A 60 0.72 4.94 -8.62
N THR A 61 1.80 4.32 -8.14
CA THR A 61 1.99 2.86 -8.14
C THR A 61 1.78 2.31 -6.74
N MET A 62 1.34 1.06 -6.64
CA MET A 62 1.15 0.42 -5.32
C MET A 62 2.46 0.12 -4.60
N LEU A 63 3.55 -0.10 -5.34
CA LEU A 63 4.85 -0.35 -4.72
C LEU A 63 5.37 0.86 -3.96
N ASP A 64 5.18 2.06 -4.51
CA ASP A 64 5.59 3.28 -3.83
C ASP A 64 4.55 3.71 -2.77
N MET A 65 3.26 3.64 -3.10
CA MET A 65 2.21 4.21 -2.25
C MET A 65 1.70 3.28 -1.15
N GLY A 66 1.95 1.97 -1.23
CA GLY A 66 1.32 0.99 -0.35
C GLY A 66 1.56 1.27 1.14
N HIS A 67 2.80 1.58 1.54
CA HIS A 67 3.13 1.95 2.92
C HIS A 67 2.61 3.32 3.34
N ILE A 68 2.56 4.28 2.41
CA ILE A 68 2.03 5.63 2.66
C ILE A 68 0.52 5.53 2.91
N ILE A 69 -0.22 4.81 2.05
CA ILE A 69 -1.65 4.57 2.19
C ILE A 69 -1.96 3.83 3.50
N ALA A 70 -1.26 2.73 3.78
CA ALA A 70 -1.48 1.96 4.99
C ALA A 70 -1.27 2.81 6.25
N SER A 71 -0.22 3.64 6.29
CA SER A 71 0.10 4.49 7.43
C SER A 71 -0.87 5.67 7.57
N ALA A 72 -1.18 6.39 6.48
CA ALA A 72 -2.11 7.51 6.45
C ALA A 72 -3.50 7.12 7.00
N TYR A 73 -4.01 5.97 6.56
CA TYR A 73 -5.33 5.49 6.96
C TYR A 73 -5.32 4.50 8.13
N ASN A 74 -4.15 4.20 8.68
CA ASN A 74 -3.94 3.23 9.74
C ASN A 74 -4.67 1.90 9.48
N CYS A 75 -4.50 1.37 8.28
CA CYS A 75 -5.20 0.20 7.77
C CYS A 75 -4.24 -0.88 7.27
N VAL A 76 -4.76 -2.09 7.08
CA VAL A 76 -4.06 -3.15 6.35
C VAL A 76 -4.49 -3.04 4.89
N LEU A 77 -3.54 -2.75 4.01
CA LEU A 77 -3.77 -2.62 2.59
C LEU A 77 -3.33 -3.89 1.88
N VAL A 78 -4.23 -4.54 1.16
CA VAL A 78 -3.94 -5.71 0.34
C VAL A 78 -3.92 -5.30 -1.12
N HIS A 79 -2.80 -5.52 -1.78
CA HIS A 79 -2.63 -5.34 -3.21
C HIS A 79 -2.63 -6.69 -3.91
N LEU A 80 -3.50 -6.85 -4.90
CA LEU A 80 -3.62 -8.04 -5.73
C LEU A 80 -3.35 -7.65 -7.19
N SER A 81 -2.47 -8.37 -7.88
CA SER A 81 -2.28 -8.21 -9.32
C SER A 81 -1.73 -9.51 -9.92
N ASN A 82 -1.71 -9.60 -11.24
CA ASN A 82 -1.08 -10.71 -11.96
C ASN A 82 0.46 -10.67 -11.93
N ILE A 83 1.07 -9.55 -11.53
CA ILE A 83 2.53 -9.39 -11.46
C ILE A 83 3.02 -9.63 -10.03
N GLN A 84 2.38 -8.98 -9.06
CA GLN A 84 2.79 -9.00 -7.66
C GLN A 84 1.60 -8.77 -6.72
N CYS A 85 1.55 -9.59 -5.68
CA CYS A 85 0.60 -9.47 -4.59
C CYS A 85 1.34 -9.15 -3.29
N LEU A 86 0.94 -8.09 -2.59
CA LEU A 86 1.58 -7.65 -1.35
C LEU A 86 0.54 -7.17 -0.34
N THR A 87 0.86 -7.31 0.93
CA THR A 87 0.15 -6.66 2.03
C THR A 87 1.03 -5.53 2.58
N PHE A 88 0.49 -4.33 2.67
CA PHE A 88 1.10 -3.20 3.34
C PHE A 88 0.40 -2.95 4.67
N VAL A 89 1.19 -2.68 5.70
CA VAL A 89 0.72 -2.35 7.04
C VAL A 89 1.40 -1.05 7.50
N PRO A 90 0.83 -0.35 8.49
CA PRO A 90 1.38 0.92 8.96
C PRO A 90 2.80 0.76 9.48
N LEU A 91 3.65 1.75 9.17
CA LEU A 91 5.05 1.77 9.62
C LEU A 91 5.20 2.30 11.05
N ARG A 92 4.30 3.20 11.46
CA ARG A 92 4.48 4.06 12.64
C ARG A 92 3.41 3.92 13.73
N SER A 93 2.36 3.12 13.50
CA SER A 93 1.28 2.94 14.46
C SER A 93 1.35 1.59 15.15
N LYS A 94 0.78 1.51 16.36
CA LYS A 94 0.55 0.21 17.02
C LYS A 94 -0.54 -0.58 16.29
N PRO A 95 -0.44 -1.92 16.25
CA PRO A 95 -1.52 -2.76 15.72
C PRO A 95 -2.85 -2.45 16.39
N LEU A 96 -3.88 -2.26 15.56
CA LEU A 96 -5.23 -2.08 16.06
C LEU A 96 -5.82 -3.41 16.56
N PRO A 97 -6.66 -3.38 17.61
CA PRO A 97 -7.51 -4.51 17.97
C PRO A 97 -8.32 -4.97 16.76
N SER A 98 -8.58 -6.28 16.65
CA SER A 98 -9.26 -6.89 15.49
C SER A 98 -10.54 -6.16 15.08
N MET A 99 -11.39 -5.79 16.05
CA MET A 99 -12.65 -5.09 15.82
C MET A 99 -12.50 -3.68 15.21
N LYS A 100 -11.34 -3.04 15.38
CA LYS A 100 -11.06 -1.69 14.84
C LYS A 100 -10.18 -1.73 13.60
N ARG A 101 -9.63 -2.89 13.25
CA ARG A 101 -8.69 -3.02 12.14
C ARG A 101 -9.44 -3.06 10.82
N LYS A 102 -9.16 -2.07 9.98
CA LYS A 102 -9.69 -2.02 8.61
C LYS A 102 -8.75 -2.76 7.67
N VAL A 103 -9.30 -3.64 6.85
CA VAL A 103 -8.61 -4.27 5.72
C VAL A 103 -9.19 -3.70 4.44
N ILE A 104 -8.35 -3.08 3.62
CA ILE A 104 -8.71 -2.55 2.31
C ILE A 104 -7.99 -3.40 1.28
N ALA A 105 -8.69 -3.99 0.32
CA ALA A 105 -8.07 -4.76 -0.75
C ALA A 105 -8.33 -4.12 -2.10
N ILE A 106 -7.31 -4.10 -2.95
CA ILE A 106 -7.33 -3.46 -4.26
C ILE A 106 -6.69 -4.39 -5.27
N GLY A 107 -7.44 -4.64 -6.34
CA GLY A 107 -6.96 -5.30 -7.54
C GLY A 107 -6.35 -4.28 -8.50
N PHE A 108 -5.20 -4.61 -9.07
CA PHE A 108 -4.67 -3.94 -10.26
C PHE A 108 -4.89 -4.83 -11.47
N VAL A 109 -5.64 -4.32 -12.44
CA VAL A 109 -6.12 -5.05 -13.62
C VAL A 109 -5.79 -4.27 -14.89
N ASP A 110 -5.65 -5.00 -16.00
CA ASP A 110 -5.45 -4.47 -17.36
C ASP A 110 -4.32 -3.43 -17.49
N GLY A 111 -3.28 -3.54 -16.66
CA GLY A 111 -2.07 -2.71 -16.77
C GLY A 111 -2.24 -1.23 -16.42
N GLY A 112 -3.38 -0.82 -15.86
CA GLY A 112 -3.60 0.60 -15.52
C GLY A 112 -4.76 0.91 -14.57
N TYR A 113 -5.59 -0.06 -14.22
CA TYR A 113 -6.81 0.18 -13.47
C TYR A 113 -6.72 -0.39 -12.06
N PHE A 114 -7.21 0.38 -11.08
CA PHE A 114 -7.37 -0.04 -9.70
C PHE A 114 -8.85 -0.23 -9.39
N VAL A 115 -9.20 -1.39 -8.86
CA VAL A 115 -10.55 -1.75 -8.44
C VAL A 115 -10.55 -2.16 -6.98
N GLN A 116 -11.59 -1.75 -6.23
CA GLN A 116 -11.77 -2.24 -4.88
C GLN A 116 -12.19 -3.71 -4.89
N VAL A 117 -11.58 -4.50 -4.02
CA VAL A 117 -11.88 -5.92 -3.82
C VAL A 117 -12.43 -6.10 -2.40
N PHE A 118 -13.57 -6.78 -2.28
CA PHE A 118 -14.17 -7.11 -0.99
C PHE A 118 -13.76 -8.51 -0.55
N LEU A 119 -12.88 -8.60 0.44
CA LEU A 119 -12.42 -9.88 0.99
C LEU A 119 -13.45 -10.44 1.97
N LYS A 120 -13.75 -11.74 1.85
CA LYS A 120 -14.53 -12.47 2.86
C LYS A 120 -13.68 -12.74 4.09
N SER A 121 -14.32 -12.92 5.24
CA SER A 121 -13.63 -13.38 6.45
C SER A 121 -12.86 -14.69 6.18
N GLY A 122 -11.61 -14.77 6.67
CA GLY A 122 -10.74 -15.93 6.44
C GLY A 122 -10.14 -16.05 5.04
N SER A 123 -10.24 -15.00 4.21
CA SER A 123 -9.57 -14.95 2.91
C SER A 123 -8.04 -15.04 3.08
N PRO A 124 -7.34 -15.75 2.18
CA PRO A 124 -5.88 -15.72 2.15
C PRO A 124 -5.38 -14.31 1.87
N MET A 125 -4.22 -13.96 2.42
CA MET A 125 -3.62 -12.63 2.29
C MET A 125 -2.21 -12.73 1.71
N PRO A 126 -1.83 -11.88 0.75
CA PRO A 126 -0.46 -11.84 0.27
C PRO A 126 0.54 -11.55 1.40
N PRO A 127 1.81 -11.93 1.23
CA PRO A 127 2.85 -11.63 2.22
C PRO A 127 2.97 -10.13 2.49
N ILE A 128 3.36 -9.78 3.71
CA ILE A 128 3.66 -8.40 4.06
C ILE A 128 4.92 -7.94 3.31
N ALA A 129 4.84 -6.76 2.70
CA ALA A 129 5.95 -6.10 2.01
C ALA A 129 7.23 -6.10 2.86
N TYR A 130 8.35 -6.43 2.23
CA TYR A 130 9.62 -6.66 2.92
C TYR A 130 10.14 -5.38 3.58
N ASN A 131 9.95 -4.23 2.94
CA ASN A 131 10.33 -2.92 3.44
C ASN A 131 9.69 -2.59 4.81
N TRP A 132 8.47 -3.08 5.10
CA TRP A 132 7.91 -2.94 6.44
C TRP A 132 8.78 -3.58 7.51
N LYS A 133 9.28 -4.81 7.29
CA LYS A 133 10.11 -5.49 8.28
C LYS A 133 11.41 -4.73 8.55
N ARG A 134 11.95 -4.05 7.54
CA ARG A 134 13.23 -3.34 7.60
C ARG A 134 13.10 -1.96 8.25
N HIS A 135 12.01 -1.25 8.00
CA HIS A 135 11.90 0.19 8.32
C HIS A 135 10.80 0.54 9.31
N ARG A 136 9.95 -0.41 9.73
CA ARG A 136 8.93 -0.12 10.75
C ARG A 136 9.54 0.41 12.05
N LEU A 137 8.84 1.34 12.70
CA LEU A 137 9.19 1.78 14.04
C LEU A 137 8.94 0.65 15.06
N SER A 138 9.58 0.74 16.22
CA SER A 138 9.45 -0.22 17.31
C SER A 138 7.99 -0.41 17.75
N ILE A 139 7.20 0.67 17.76
CA ILE A 139 5.78 0.66 18.11
C ILE A 139 4.92 -0.19 17.15
N GLY A 140 5.37 -0.36 15.90
CA GLY A 140 4.68 -1.17 14.89
C GLY A 140 5.00 -2.66 14.93
N LYS A 141 5.83 -3.13 15.88
CA LYS A 141 6.49 -4.46 15.86
C LYS A 141 5.59 -5.71 15.77
N ASN A 142 4.26 -5.61 15.85
CA ASN A 142 3.36 -6.76 15.84
C ASN A 142 2.22 -6.68 14.82
N TRP A 143 2.34 -5.84 13.79
CA TRP A 143 1.28 -5.75 12.76
C TRP A 143 1.10 -7.06 11.99
N ASP A 144 2.15 -7.87 11.84
CA ASP A 144 2.15 -9.14 11.14
C ASP A 144 1.51 -10.30 11.92
N ALA A 145 1.63 -10.30 13.25
CA ALA A 145 1.23 -11.41 14.12
C ALA A 145 -0.19 -11.93 13.85
N ALA A 146 -1.13 -11.02 13.57
CA ALA A 146 -2.53 -11.37 13.37
C ALA A 146 -2.87 -11.78 11.93
N HIS A 147 -1.89 -11.80 11.01
CA HIS A 147 -2.09 -12.14 9.60
C HIS A 147 -1.28 -13.37 9.16
N VAL A 148 -0.49 -13.98 10.06
CA VAL A 148 0.37 -15.14 9.77
C VAL A 148 -0.40 -16.29 9.12
N ALA A 149 -1.53 -16.70 9.68
CA ALA A 149 -2.32 -17.82 9.14
C ALA A 149 -2.90 -17.52 7.74
N ALA A 150 -3.33 -16.27 7.50
CA ALA A 150 -3.84 -15.86 6.20
C ALA A 150 -2.74 -15.82 5.14
N ILE A 151 -1.52 -15.42 5.54
CA ILE A 151 -0.32 -15.41 4.68
C ILE A 151 0.14 -16.84 4.35
N GLN A 152 0.14 -17.74 5.33
CA GLN A 152 0.45 -19.15 5.10
C GLN A 152 -0.51 -19.76 4.07
N LYS A 153 -1.82 -19.58 4.28
CA LYS A 153 -2.85 -20.05 3.34
C LYS A 153 -2.70 -19.45 1.93
N PHE A 154 -2.29 -18.20 1.82
CA PHE A 154 -2.02 -17.58 0.52
C PHE A 154 -0.87 -18.28 -0.22
N ASN A 155 0.23 -18.52 0.48
CA ASN A 155 1.42 -19.19 -0.09
C ASN A 155 1.14 -20.66 -0.46
N GLU A 156 0.18 -21.30 0.20
CA GLU A 156 -0.27 -22.66 -0.17
C GLU A 156 -1.08 -22.68 -1.46
N ILE A 157 -1.86 -21.63 -1.73
CA ILE A 157 -2.73 -21.53 -2.92
C ILE A 157 -1.95 -21.02 -4.12
N ILE A 158 -1.14 -19.99 -3.91
CA ILE A 158 -0.38 -19.32 -4.95
C ILE A 158 1.00 -19.95 -4.97
N GLY A 159 1.26 -20.77 -5.99
CA GLY A 159 2.59 -21.34 -6.25
C GLY A 159 3.68 -20.26 -6.26
N VAL A 160 4.93 -20.67 -6.03
CA VAL A 160 6.09 -19.80 -5.75
C VAL A 160 6.39 -18.76 -6.85
N ASP A 161 5.73 -18.89 -8.01
CA ASP A 161 5.98 -18.13 -9.24
C ASP A 161 5.35 -16.72 -9.28
N ILE A 162 4.35 -16.42 -8.43
CA ILE A 162 3.89 -15.03 -8.26
C ILE A 162 4.86 -14.35 -7.31
N ALA A 163 5.50 -13.25 -7.74
CA ALA A 163 6.52 -12.55 -6.98
C ALA A 163 6.01 -12.11 -5.60
N THR A 164 6.28 -12.93 -4.59
CA THR A 164 5.93 -12.74 -3.17
C THR A 164 6.90 -11.81 -2.44
N LYS A 165 7.92 -11.32 -3.15
CA LYS A 165 8.96 -10.42 -2.62
C LYS A 165 8.99 -9.17 -3.49
N GLU A 166 9.04 -7.99 -2.86
CA GLU A 166 9.28 -6.72 -3.56
C GLU A 166 10.52 -6.89 -4.45
N VAL A 167 10.31 -6.90 -5.77
CA VAL A 167 11.41 -7.01 -6.72
C VAL A 167 12.02 -5.62 -6.82
N ILE A 168 13.11 -5.41 -6.10
CA ILE A 168 13.93 -4.20 -6.25
C ILE A 168 14.68 -4.37 -7.57
N HIS A 169 14.10 -3.89 -8.67
CA HIS A 169 14.88 -3.63 -9.87
C HIS A 169 15.82 -2.46 -9.56
N VAL A 170 17.06 -2.80 -9.23
CA VAL A 170 18.18 -1.87 -9.22
C VAL A 170 18.50 -1.60 -10.69
N ASN A 171 18.16 -0.40 -11.16
CA ASN A 171 18.74 0.15 -12.38
C ASN A 171 19.88 1.08 -11.97
#